data_AF-A0A6N9Z540-F1
#
_entry.id   AF-A0A6N9Z540-F1
#
_cell.length_a   1.000
_cell.length_b   1.000
_cell.length_c   1.000
_cell.angle_alpha   90.00
_cell.angle_beta   90.00
_cell.angle_gamma   90.00
#
_symmetry.space_group_name_H-M   'P 1'
#
loop_
_entity.id
_entity.type
_entity.pdbx_description
1 polymer ?
#
loop_
_entity_poly.entity_id
_entity_poly.type
_entity_poly.pdbx_seq_one_letter_code
_entity_poly.pdbx_strand_id
1 'polypeptide(L)'
;MNSGTILYVPVAKAEGGATITVQGQAYGATLSLDGNAISTGTGTVVATDSVRYVPIAVAGTGSLYLTGIVIDYASDRPAATSHVVTVGPNEQYPTIQAALDANDSSETNRLVLKIAPGDYREKVTVTKPGVTFANADVTAKRAVTIRASYYSSNTFDANGVFVPQDDHDLGTDKCATVTIAAGATGFAAYGITFQNDYNVTDHTAAGEQTPAVALNTKADKVYLKNSRVIGRQDTLYVQGTGNRVYVDGGYVEGTVDFVFGDANAYFTGTQLHMAAFPGKNNGYFTAANTGKAGVGLVFDRCDLTVSPEYGGKAHASLGRPWQTVIATTTHRNADGSSYLESWDASTKDPKYADVSSAVTYLDSTMPDQVPATRWNVWTGKDKNGKSVDVTYHADVRFREIASHAADGTLLDPADYKNIVLGTMENPSADEVAAVRAQLIAKLGFGDGAGLWTVPDGSWPFAYDANYTKPGEPVPGTPTTPGAGQGTGQDSADANGANKADTLPSTGSAVLGVVIAVVVLAVAGIALVLFRRSRRR
;
A
#
# COMPACT_ATOMS: atom_id res chain seq x y z
N MET A 1 -12.80 -27.47 30.74
CA MET A 1 -11.50 -28.05 31.16
C MET A 1 -11.63 -28.52 32.60
N ASN A 2 -11.15 -29.72 32.92
CA ASN A 2 -11.31 -30.32 34.25
C ASN A 2 -9.98 -30.28 35.02
N SER A 3 -10.04 -30.54 36.32
CA SER A 3 -8.84 -30.71 37.17
C SER A 3 -7.85 -31.70 36.56
N GLY A 4 -6.56 -31.35 36.56
CA GLY A 4 -5.47 -32.10 35.94
C GLY A 4 -5.20 -31.74 34.48
N THR A 5 -5.99 -30.85 33.86
CA THR A 5 -5.73 -30.39 32.49
C THR A 5 -4.57 -29.38 32.47
N ILE A 6 -3.64 -29.54 31.53
CA ILE A 6 -2.59 -28.55 31.22
C ILE A 6 -2.70 -28.16 29.75
N LEU A 7 -2.81 -26.86 29.46
CA LEU A 7 -2.70 -26.30 28.12
C LEU A 7 -1.33 -25.64 27.94
N TYR A 8 -0.68 -25.90 26.81
CA TYR A 8 0.60 -25.29 26.47
C TYR A 8 0.39 -24.17 25.45
N VAL A 9 0.62 -22.94 25.87
CA VAL A 9 0.49 -21.75 25.03
C VAL A 9 1.85 -21.48 24.37
N PRO A 10 1.98 -21.50 23.03
CA PRO A 10 3.23 -21.12 22.38
C PRO A 10 3.47 -19.63 22.57
N VAL A 11 4.65 -19.28 23.08
CA VAL A 11 5.09 -17.89 23.24
C VAL A 11 6.43 -17.71 22.50
N ALA A 12 6.48 -16.72 21.63
CA ALA A 12 7.66 -16.33 20.86
C ALA A 12 8.61 -15.49 21.72
N LYS A 13 9.88 -15.42 21.30
CA LYS A 13 10.83 -14.49 21.89
C LYS A 13 10.40 -13.06 21.54
N ALA A 14 10.26 -12.22 22.57
CA ALA A 14 9.87 -10.82 22.44
C ALA A 14 10.53 -9.99 23.55
N GLU A 15 10.82 -8.72 23.31
CA GLU A 15 11.34 -7.80 24.33
C GLU A 15 10.21 -7.33 25.25
N GLY A 16 10.44 -7.27 26.56
CA GLY A 16 9.47 -6.74 27.53
C GLY A 16 8.43 -7.73 28.07
N GLY A 17 8.46 -9.01 27.67
CA GLY A 17 7.53 -10.04 28.14
C GLY A 17 6.26 -10.18 27.28
N ALA A 18 5.33 -11.01 27.72
CA ALA A 18 3.97 -11.07 27.18
C ALA A 18 2.97 -11.13 28.33
N THR A 19 1.84 -10.47 28.20
CA THR A 19 0.68 -10.60 29.08
C THR A 19 -0.24 -11.66 28.50
N ILE A 20 -0.46 -12.75 29.23
CA ILE A 20 -1.44 -13.77 28.88
C ILE A 20 -2.68 -13.57 29.73
N THR A 21 -3.85 -13.48 29.09
CA THR A 21 -5.14 -13.41 29.75
C THR A 21 -5.95 -14.66 29.43
N VAL A 22 -6.30 -15.42 30.46
CA VAL A 22 -7.19 -16.59 30.34
C VAL A 22 -8.63 -16.12 30.48
N GLN A 23 -9.42 -16.19 29.41
CA GLN A 23 -10.82 -15.76 29.41
C GLN A 23 -11.75 -16.93 29.65
N GLY A 24 -12.73 -16.73 30.52
CA GLY A 24 -13.70 -17.76 30.87
C GLY A 24 -14.21 -17.62 32.30
N GLN A 25 -14.89 -18.66 32.76
CA GLN A 25 -15.44 -18.75 34.11
C GLN A 25 -14.91 -19.99 34.82
N ALA A 26 -14.34 -19.80 36.01
CA ALA A 26 -13.86 -20.88 36.86
C ALA A 26 -14.95 -21.29 37.86
N TYR A 27 -15.43 -22.52 37.76
CA TYR A 27 -16.44 -23.10 38.65
C TYR A 27 -15.76 -24.00 39.68
N GLY A 28 -15.14 -23.40 40.70
CA GLY A 28 -14.41 -24.13 41.75
C GLY A 28 -13.05 -24.70 41.32
N ALA A 29 -12.59 -24.35 40.11
CA ALA A 29 -11.24 -24.66 39.66
C ALA A 29 -10.26 -23.59 40.12
N THR A 30 -9.02 -23.99 40.40
CA THR A 30 -7.88 -23.10 40.59
C THR A 30 -7.01 -23.12 39.34
N LEU A 31 -6.46 -21.97 38.98
CA LEU A 31 -5.69 -21.79 37.75
C LEU A 31 -4.27 -21.35 38.09
N SER A 32 -3.29 -21.86 37.34
CA SER A 32 -1.96 -21.29 37.32
C SER A 32 -1.43 -21.13 35.90
N LEU A 33 -0.60 -20.11 35.70
CA LEU A 33 0.13 -19.82 34.48
C LEU A 33 1.61 -19.79 34.81
N ASP A 34 2.39 -20.64 34.15
CA ASP A 34 3.82 -20.81 34.42
C ASP A 34 4.12 -21.08 35.90
N GLY A 35 3.22 -21.81 36.58
CA GLY A 35 3.31 -22.11 38.00
C GLY A 35 2.78 -21.01 38.94
N ASN A 36 2.47 -19.82 38.45
CA ASN A 36 1.91 -18.71 39.24
C ASN A 36 0.39 -18.76 39.27
N ALA A 37 -0.23 -18.58 40.44
CA ALA A 37 -1.68 -18.54 40.56
C ALA A 37 -2.27 -17.36 39.78
N ILE A 38 -3.35 -17.60 39.03
CA ILE A 38 -4.05 -16.58 38.22
C ILE A 38 -5.57 -16.65 38.40
N SER A 39 -6.24 -15.58 38.00
CA SER A 39 -7.71 -15.50 37.89
C SER A 39 -8.10 -15.33 36.43
N THR A 40 -9.29 -15.81 36.05
CA THR A 40 -9.81 -15.53 34.70
C THR A 40 -10.04 -14.04 34.50
N GLY A 41 -9.89 -13.57 33.26
CA GLY A 41 -10.09 -12.17 32.87
C GLY A 41 -8.99 -11.20 33.34
N THR A 42 -7.99 -11.66 34.10
CA THR A 42 -6.85 -10.85 34.53
C THR A 42 -5.60 -11.23 33.75
N GLY A 43 -4.93 -10.24 33.16
CA GLY A 43 -3.68 -10.45 32.43
C GLY A 43 -2.52 -10.73 33.37
N THR A 44 -1.68 -11.71 33.03
CA THR A 44 -0.48 -12.07 33.79
C THR A 44 0.74 -12.01 32.90
N VAL A 45 1.79 -11.31 33.36
CA VAL A 45 3.03 -11.17 32.61
C VAL A 45 3.86 -12.45 32.69
N VAL A 46 4.36 -12.90 31.54
CA VAL A 46 5.29 -14.03 31.39
C VAL A 46 6.55 -13.58 30.66
N ALA A 47 7.69 -14.16 31.02
CA ALA A 47 8.96 -13.89 30.37
C ALA A 47 9.02 -14.51 28.96
N THR A 48 9.62 -13.77 28.04
CA THR A 48 9.72 -14.09 26.60
C THR A 48 11.17 -14.08 26.11
N ASP A 49 12.11 -14.51 26.97
CA ASP A 49 13.55 -14.50 26.67
C ASP A 49 13.93 -15.52 25.58
N SER A 50 13.08 -16.52 25.36
CA SER A 50 13.22 -17.57 24.35
C SER A 50 11.85 -18.03 23.84
N VAL A 51 11.82 -18.64 22.66
CA VAL A 51 10.61 -19.31 22.14
C VAL A 51 10.34 -20.53 23.03
N ARG A 52 9.19 -20.55 23.71
CA ARG A 52 8.83 -21.63 24.64
C ARG A 52 7.32 -21.82 24.74
N TYR A 53 6.91 -22.96 25.28
CA TYR A 53 5.52 -23.21 25.64
C TYR A 53 5.28 -22.87 27.11
N VAL A 54 4.31 -21.98 27.38
CA VAL A 54 3.91 -21.58 28.73
C VAL A 54 2.71 -22.42 29.18
N PRO A 55 2.80 -23.15 30.30
CA PRO A 55 1.70 -24.01 30.75
C PRO A 55 0.63 -23.22 31.50
N ILE A 56 -0.64 -23.44 31.16
CA ILE A 56 -1.82 -23.10 31.96
C ILE A 56 -2.32 -24.40 32.61
N ALA A 57 -2.26 -24.50 33.94
CA ALA A 57 -2.74 -25.66 34.67
C ALA A 57 -4.10 -25.38 35.34
N VAL A 58 -5.00 -26.34 35.23
CA VAL A 58 -6.31 -26.35 35.90
C VAL A 58 -6.27 -27.39 37.02
N ALA A 59 -6.53 -26.97 38.25
CA ALA A 59 -6.53 -27.82 39.43
C ALA A 59 -7.79 -27.57 40.29
N GLY A 60 -7.86 -28.22 41.46
CA GLY A 60 -8.98 -28.12 42.38
C GLY A 60 -10.09 -29.13 42.09
N THR A 61 -11.27 -28.91 42.68
CA THR A 61 -12.43 -29.83 42.59
C THR A 61 -13.43 -29.44 41.50
N GLY A 62 -13.16 -28.36 40.77
CA GLY A 62 -14.07 -27.77 39.79
C GLY A 62 -13.63 -27.86 38.34
N SER A 63 -14.24 -27.01 37.49
CA SER A 63 -13.95 -26.91 36.06
C SER A 63 -13.75 -25.47 35.60
N LEU A 64 -12.98 -25.29 34.53
CA LEU A 64 -12.85 -24.02 33.80
C LEU A 64 -13.65 -24.10 32.49
N TYR A 65 -14.62 -23.20 32.33
CA TYR A 65 -15.25 -22.93 31.04
C TYR A 65 -14.44 -21.86 30.31
N LEU A 66 -13.51 -22.30 29.46
CA LEU A 66 -12.58 -21.44 28.72
C LEU A 66 -13.28 -20.89 27.47
N THR A 67 -13.27 -19.56 27.30
CA THR A 67 -13.82 -18.88 26.11
C THR A 67 -12.72 -18.31 25.21
N GLY A 68 -11.50 -18.12 25.73
CA GLY A 68 -10.39 -17.61 24.95
C GLY A 68 -9.08 -17.55 25.73
N ILE A 69 -7.96 -17.48 25.01
CA ILE A 69 -6.65 -17.15 25.55
C ILE A 69 -6.13 -15.99 24.71
N VAL A 70 -5.89 -14.85 25.35
CA VAL A 70 -5.33 -13.66 24.71
C VAL A 70 -3.86 -13.55 25.10
N ILE A 71 -3.00 -13.31 24.12
CA ILE A 71 -1.57 -13.05 24.32
C ILE A 71 -1.31 -11.64 23.80
N ASP A 72 -0.84 -10.76 24.67
CA ASP A 72 -0.53 -9.36 24.41
C ASP A 72 0.96 -9.11 24.71
N TYR A 73 1.75 -8.73 23.72
CA TYR A 73 3.17 -9.02 23.62
C TYR A 73 4.15 -7.96 24.12
N ALA A 74 3.85 -6.94 24.92
CA ALA A 74 4.77 -5.91 25.46
C ALA A 74 5.72 -5.17 24.47
N SER A 75 6.43 -5.84 23.58
CA SER A 75 6.92 -5.35 22.28
C SER A 75 5.82 -4.73 21.40
N ASP A 76 4.54 -4.96 21.70
CA ASP A 76 3.42 -4.20 21.15
C ASP A 76 3.00 -3.01 22.03
N ARG A 77 3.53 -2.83 23.25
CA ARG A 77 3.26 -1.66 24.10
C ARG A 77 4.06 -0.44 23.61
N PRO A 78 3.58 0.80 23.82
CA PRO A 78 4.20 1.99 23.25
C PRO A 78 5.67 2.09 23.68
N ALA A 79 6.46 2.82 22.90
CA ALA A 79 7.83 3.09 23.27
C ALA A 79 7.91 3.55 24.73
N ALA A 80 8.71 2.87 25.54
CA ALA A 80 8.86 3.21 26.95
C ALA A 80 9.41 4.64 27.11
N THR A 81 10.11 5.13 26.08
CA THR A 81 10.72 6.45 26.02
C THR A 81 10.79 6.98 24.58
N SER A 82 10.92 8.29 24.42
CA SER A 82 11.32 8.93 23.18
C SER A 82 12.39 9.98 23.48
N HIS A 83 13.21 10.29 22.48
CA HIS A 83 14.09 11.46 22.51
C HIS A 83 13.89 12.29 21.24
N VAL A 84 14.04 13.59 21.39
CA VAL A 84 13.68 14.57 20.36
C VAL A 84 14.92 15.30 19.91
N VAL A 85 15.08 15.41 18.58
CA VAL A 85 16.06 16.29 17.94
C VAL A 85 15.35 17.27 17.03
N THR A 86 15.96 18.43 16.79
CA THR A 86 15.40 19.44 15.88
C THR A 86 16.16 19.48 14.56
N VAL A 87 15.42 19.65 13.47
CA VAL A 87 15.95 19.61 12.10
C VAL A 87 15.54 20.85 11.32
N GLY A 88 16.50 21.50 10.68
CA GLY A 88 16.30 22.71 9.90
C GLY A 88 17.58 23.56 9.82
N PRO A 89 17.65 24.57 8.95
CA PRO A 89 18.88 25.31 8.67
C PRO A 89 19.59 25.92 9.88
N ASN A 90 18.84 26.20 10.96
CA ASN A 90 19.34 26.78 12.22
C ASN A 90 19.02 25.90 13.44
N GLU A 91 18.78 24.61 13.24
CA GLU A 91 18.43 23.64 14.28
C GLU A 91 19.64 22.77 14.65
N GLN A 92 19.46 21.79 15.56
CA GLN A 92 20.52 20.87 15.97
C GLN A 92 21.15 20.14 14.78
N TYR A 93 20.34 19.76 13.79
CA TYR A 93 20.78 19.16 12.54
C TYR A 93 20.28 19.98 11.35
N PRO A 94 21.16 20.33 10.39
CA PRO A 94 20.76 21.13 9.24
C PRO A 94 19.90 20.35 8.22
N THR A 95 20.02 19.02 8.20
CA THR A 95 19.36 18.13 7.24
C THR A 95 18.70 16.95 7.94
N ILE A 96 17.71 16.35 7.30
CA ILE A 96 16.98 15.19 7.82
C ILE A 96 17.92 13.98 7.88
N GLN A 97 18.70 13.74 6.83
CA GLN A 97 19.62 12.60 6.80
C GLN A 97 20.70 12.72 7.89
N ALA A 98 21.24 13.92 8.14
CA ALA A 98 22.24 14.10 9.21
C ALA A 98 21.68 13.76 10.60
N ALA A 99 20.40 14.09 10.86
CA ALA A 99 19.74 13.72 12.12
C ALA A 99 19.56 12.20 12.25
N LEU A 100 19.20 11.51 11.17
CA LEU A 100 19.08 10.04 11.15
C LEU A 100 20.42 9.35 11.38
N ASP A 101 21.48 9.86 10.76
CA ASP A 101 22.81 9.26 10.83
C ASP A 101 23.41 9.41 12.24
N ALA A 102 23.18 10.55 12.88
CA ALA A 102 23.78 10.89 14.18
C ALA A 102 23.06 10.31 15.41
N ASN A 103 21.82 9.80 15.26
CA ASN A 103 21.01 9.36 16.40
C ASN A 103 20.58 7.90 16.24
N ASP A 104 20.59 7.14 17.32
CA ASP A 104 20.08 5.77 17.38
C ASP A 104 18.60 5.74 17.76
N SER A 105 17.91 4.68 17.36
CA SER A 105 16.48 4.54 17.65
C SER A 105 16.06 3.07 17.72
N SER A 106 14.99 2.83 18.47
CA SER A 106 14.30 1.54 18.54
C SER A 106 12.79 1.74 18.68
N GLU A 107 12.00 0.66 18.55
CA GLU A 107 10.56 0.70 18.87
C GLU A 107 10.30 1.05 20.35
N THR A 108 11.28 0.83 21.25
CA THR A 108 11.19 1.08 22.69
C THR A 108 11.80 2.43 23.15
N ASN A 109 12.71 3.00 22.36
CA ASN A 109 13.29 4.32 22.51
C ASN A 109 13.25 5.05 21.16
N ARG A 110 12.13 5.72 20.89
CA ARG A 110 11.86 6.32 19.59
C ARG A 110 12.66 7.60 19.38
N LEU A 111 13.14 7.80 18.16
CA LEU A 111 13.75 9.05 17.73
C LEU A 111 12.71 9.92 17.05
N VAL A 112 12.47 11.12 17.59
CA VAL A 112 11.54 12.10 17.03
C VAL A 112 12.32 13.26 16.41
N LEU A 113 12.22 13.42 15.09
CA LEU A 113 12.74 14.57 14.37
C LEU A 113 11.63 15.63 14.32
N LYS A 114 11.78 16.70 15.10
CA LYS A 114 10.96 17.91 14.95
C LYS A 114 11.56 18.76 13.84
N ILE A 115 10.92 18.73 12.67
CA ILE A 115 11.42 19.35 11.44
C ILE A 115 10.78 20.73 11.30
N ALA A 116 11.58 21.80 11.34
CA ALA A 116 11.10 23.15 11.11
C ALA A 116 10.44 23.27 9.72
N PRO A 117 9.37 24.08 9.54
CA PRO A 117 8.81 24.29 8.21
C PRO A 117 9.83 24.82 7.22
N GLY A 118 9.80 24.28 6.01
CA GLY A 118 10.78 24.55 4.99
C GLY A 118 10.73 23.56 3.83
N ASP A 119 11.56 23.85 2.84
CA ASP A 119 11.76 23.02 1.66
C ASP A 119 13.12 22.30 1.79
N TYR A 120 13.07 20.97 1.86
CA TYR A 120 14.20 20.09 2.08
C TYR A 120 14.46 19.32 0.79
N ARG A 121 15.44 19.78 0.00
CA ARG A 121 15.91 19.10 -1.21
C ARG A 121 16.85 17.95 -0.86
N GLU A 122 16.29 16.85 -0.38
CA GLU A 122 17.02 15.68 0.12
C GLU A 122 16.47 14.37 -0.43
N LYS A 123 17.36 13.44 -0.75
CA LYS A 123 17.01 12.01 -0.87
C LYS A 123 17.25 11.35 0.48
N VAL A 124 16.19 10.91 1.14
CA VAL A 124 16.26 10.43 2.54
C VAL A 124 16.06 8.92 2.60
N THR A 125 16.88 8.23 3.38
CA THR A 125 16.69 6.79 3.68
C THR A 125 16.63 6.58 5.19
N VAL A 126 15.48 6.10 5.67
CA VAL A 126 15.28 5.71 7.07
C VAL A 126 15.56 4.22 7.20
N THR A 127 16.54 3.85 8.02
CA THR A 127 16.98 2.45 8.19
C THR A 127 16.74 1.90 9.58
N LYS A 128 16.58 2.77 10.58
CA LYS A 128 16.44 2.41 12.00
C LYS A 128 14.96 2.38 12.42
N PRO A 129 14.56 1.46 13.33
CA PRO A 129 13.18 1.35 13.78
C PRO A 129 12.78 2.51 14.71
N GLY A 130 11.47 2.76 14.83
CA GLY A 130 10.92 3.73 15.79
C GLY A 130 11.24 5.20 15.49
N VAL A 131 11.49 5.56 14.22
CA VAL A 131 11.71 6.95 13.80
C VAL A 131 10.38 7.65 13.57
N THR A 132 10.28 8.90 14.03
CA THR A 132 9.14 9.79 13.78
C THR A 132 9.60 11.07 13.10
N PHE A 133 8.99 11.43 11.97
CA PHE A 133 9.08 12.78 11.39
C PHE A 133 7.86 13.60 11.83
N ALA A 134 8.10 14.75 12.44
CA ALA A 134 7.03 15.64 12.89
C ALA A 134 7.28 17.05 12.38
N ASN A 135 6.32 17.63 11.66
CA ASN A 135 6.37 19.05 11.30
C ASN A 135 6.34 19.89 12.57
N ALA A 136 7.38 20.64 12.88
CA ALA A 136 7.49 21.44 14.11
C ALA A 136 6.38 22.49 14.26
N ASP A 137 5.71 22.89 13.18
CA ASP A 137 4.54 23.77 13.21
C ASP A 137 3.25 22.97 13.43
N VAL A 138 2.88 22.85 14.71
CA VAL A 138 1.64 22.21 15.17
C VAL A 138 0.36 22.87 14.66
N THR A 139 0.43 24.09 14.12
CA THR A 139 -0.76 24.78 13.58
C THR A 139 -1.10 24.31 12.17
N ALA A 140 -0.25 23.48 11.56
CA ALA A 140 -0.38 23.02 10.19
C ALA A 140 -0.42 24.16 9.15
N LYS A 141 0.06 25.37 9.47
CA LYS A 141 0.01 26.51 8.53
C LYS A 141 1.22 26.62 7.61
N ARG A 142 2.37 26.07 8.01
CA ARG A 142 3.61 26.09 7.23
C ARG A 142 4.13 24.68 7.00
N ALA A 143 4.45 24.37 5.75
CA ALA A 143 4.73 23.00 5.34
C ALA A 143 6.18 22.61 5.61
N VAL A 144 6.37 21.32 5.90
CA VAL A 144 7.63 20.63 5.69
C VAL A 144 7.49 19.84 4.39
N THR A 145 8.28 20.18 3.38
CA THR A 145 8.32 19.47 2.10
C THR A 145 9.69 18.84 1.92
N ILE A 146 9.73 17.51 1.84
CA ILE A 146 10.92 16.74 1.47
C ILE A 146 10.77 16.40 -0.01
N ARG A 147 11.70 16.86 -0.84
CA ARG A 147 11.63 16.66 -2.29
C ARG A 147 12.96 16.33 -2.94
N ALA A 148 12.87 15.54 -4.01
CA ALA A 148 13.97 15.25 -4.91
C ALA A 148 13.41 14.90 -6.30
N SER A 149 14.29 14.93 -7.30
CA SER A 149 13.97 14.60 -8.69
C SER A 149 14.80 13.37 -9.10
N TYR A 150 14.20 12.19 -8.95
CA TYR A 150 14.78 10.91 -9.37
C TYR A 150 13.69 10.09 -10.06
N TYR A 151 14.05 9.28 -11.05
CA TYR A 151 13.07 8.61 -11.89
C TYR A 151 13.48 7.19 -12.25
N SER A 152 12.60 6.50 -12.95
CA SER A 152 12.87 5.26 -13.67
C SER A 152 12.55 5.47 -15.13
N SER A 153 13.50 5.31 -16.05
CA SER A 153 13.25 5.25 -17.49
C SER A 153 12.51 3.96 -17.90
N ASN A 154 12.56 2.94 -17.04
CA ASN A 154 12.22 1.56 -17.39
C ASN A 154 12.96 1.05 -18.64
N THR A 155 14.19 1.51 -18.85
CA THR A 155 15.06 1.00 -19.91
C THR A 155 15.81 -0.24 -19.41
N PHE A 156 15.73 -1.31 -20.20
CA PHE A 156 16.37 -2.59 -19.90
C PHE A 156 17.17 -3.09 -21.10
N ASP A 157 18.29 -3.75 -20.87
CA ASP A 157 19.05 -4.44 -21.92
C ASP A 157 18.32 -5.70 -22.42
N ALA A 158 18.89 -6.39 -23.41
CA ALA A 158 18.33 -7.63 -23.96
C ALA A 158 18.16 -8.76 -22.92
N ASN A 159 18.91 -8.72 -21.81
CA ASN A 159 18.83 -9.69 -20.72
C ASN A 159 17.80 -9.28 -19.64
N GLY A 160 17.15 -8.11 -19.79
CA GLY A 160 16.22 -7.57 -18.81
C GLY A 160 16.90 -6.91 -17.61
N VAL A 161 18.18 -6.55 -17.73
CA VAL A 161 18.91 -5.79 -16.71
C VAL A 161 18.61 -4.32 -16.92
N PHE A 162 18.23 -3.63 -15.84
CA PHE A 162 17.96 -2.18 -15.88
C PHE A 162 19.22 -1.39 -16.27
N VAL A 163 19.06 -0.43 -17.18
CA VAL A 163 20.14 0.41 -17.69
C VAL A 163 19.80 1.87 -17.37
N PRO A 164 20.49 2.50 -16.38
CA PRO A 164 20.35 3.91 -16.11
C PRO A 164 20.64 4.78 -17.35
N GLN A 165 19.82 5.79 -17.60
CA GLN A 165 20.06 6.77 -18.66
C GLN A 165 20.92 7.96 -18.19
N ASP A 166 20.94 8.23 -16.88
CA ASP A 166 21.75 9.25 -16.22
C ASP A 166 21.89 8.93 -14.71
N ASP A 167 22.47 9.85 -13.93
CA ASP A 167 22.67 9.69 -12.48
C ASP A 167 21.37 9.79 -11.65
N HIS A 168 20.28 10.26 -12.25
CA HIS A 168 18.95 10.41 -11.62
C HIS A 168 18.00 9.26 -11.96
N ASP A 169 18.31 8.47 -12.98
CA ASP A 169 17.60 7.27 -13.38
C ASP A 169 18.01 6.05 -12.54
N LEU A 170 17.30 5.84 -11.44
CA LEU A 170 17.67 4.84 -10.43
C LEU A 170 16.84 3.55 -10.52
N GLY A 171 15.83 3.53 -11.39
CA GLY A 171 14.81 2.48 -11.43
C GLY A 171 13.75 2.67 -10.34
N THR A 172 12.54 2.15 -10.56
CA THR A 172 11.37 2.41 -9.69
C THR A 172 11.63 2.05 -8.23
N ASP A 173 12.38 0.97 -7.97
CA ASP A 173 12.68 0.52 -6.62
C ASP A 173 13.58 1.45 -5.80
N LYS A 174 14.32 2.35 -6.47
CA LYS A 174 15.34 3.21 -5.85
C LYS A 174 15.12 4.70 -6.11
N CYS A 175 14.22 5.07 -7.02
CA CYS A 175 13.98 6.47 -7.37
C CYS A 175 13.16 7.26 -6.32
N ALA A 176 12.77 6.63 -5.21
CA ALA A 176 12.02 7.30 -4.15
C ALA A 176 12.74 8.54 -3.59
N THR A 177 12.04 9.66 -3.41
CA THR A 177 12.54 10.80 -2.62
C THR A 177 12.84 10.36 -1.20
N VAL A 178 11.89 9.67 -0.54
CA VAL A 178 12.08 9.10 0.78
C VAL A 178 11.86 7.59 0.73
N THR A 179 12.84 6.84 1.24
CA THR A 179 12.75 5.39 1.42
C THR A 179 12.70 5.04 2.90
N ILE A 180 11.62 4.38 3.32
CA ILE A 180 11.52 3.72 4.64
C ILE A 180 11.95 2.28 4.43
N ALA A 181 13.19 1.95 4.79
CA ALA A 181 13.77 0.63 4.53
C ALA A 181 13.15 -0.44 5.43
N ALA A 182 13.34 -1.72 5.08
CA ALA A 182 12.70 -2.84 5.77
C ALA A 182 13.00 -2.93 7.29
N GLY A 183 14.14 -2.39 7.74
CA GLY A 183 14.51 -2.33 9.17
C GLY A 183 13.85 -1.19 9.96
N ALA A 184 13.16 -0.26 9.29
CA ALA A 184 12.58 0.93 9.91
C ALA A 184 11.15 0.70 10.45
N THR A 185 10.90 -0.47 11.04
CA THR A 185 9.61 -0.83 11.63
C THR A 185 9.14 0.23 12.61
N GLY A 186 7.84 0.56 12.56
CA GLY A 186 7.25 1.56 13.43
C GLY A 186 7.53 2.99 13.02
N PHE A 187 7.92 3.25 11.77
CA PHE A 187 8.09 4.62 11.27
C PHE A 187 6.76 5.41 11.33
N ALA A 188 6.83 6.67 11.75
CA ALA A 188 5.67 7.57 11.75
C ALA A 188 5.98 8.93 11.10
N ALA A 189 5.00 9.52 10.44
CA ALA A 189 5.08 10.88 9.92
C ALA A 189 3.81 11.68 10.24
N TYR A 190 4.00 12.92 10.72
CA TYR A 190 2.92 13.84 11.09
C TYR A 190 3.08 15.15 10.31
N GLY A 191 2.15 15.42 9.38
CA GLY A 191 2.13 16.68 8.64
C GLY A 191 3.30 16.90 7.69
N ILE A 192 3.88 15.83 7.15
CA ILE A 192 5.03 15.86 6.23
C ILE A 192 4.56 15.75 4.79
N THR A 193 5.11 16.56 3.89
CA THR A 193 4.94 16.40 2.45
C THR A 193 6.14 15.66 1.88
N PHE A 194 5.90 14.46 1.33
CA PHE A 194 6.84 13.70 0.53
C PHE A 194 6.54 13.99 -0.94
N GLN A 195 7.50 14.54 -1.68
CA GLN A 195 7.29 14.90 -3.07
C GLN A 195 8.41 14.36 -3.95
N ASN A 196 8.05 13.77 -5.08
CA ASN A 196 8.98 13.61 -6.19
C ASN A 196 8.62 14.65 -7.25
N ASP A 197 9.53 15.59 -7.49
CA ASP A 197 9.24 16.73 -8.35
C ASP A 197 9.67 16.54 -9.81
N TYR A 198 10.16 15.34 -10.16
CA TYR A 198 10.60 14.98 -11.51
C TYR A 198 9.55 15.19 -12.59
N ASN A 199 8.27 14.87 -12.33
CA ASN A 199 7.17 15.07 -13.30
C ASN A 199 6.22 16.22 -12.88
N VAL A 200 6.56 16.95 -11.83
CA VAL A 200 5.70 17.99 -11.24
C VAL A 200 6.24 19.38 -11.59
N THR A 201 7.56 19.57 -11.48
CA THR A 201 8.24 20.82 -11.79
C THR A 201 9.22 20.69 -12.95
N ASP A 202 9.66 19.45 -13.22
CA ASP A 202 10.55 19.08 -14.30
C ASP A 202 9.83 18.09 -15.24
N HIS A 203 10.40 17.80 -16.42
CA HIS A 203 9.90 16.82 -17.40
C HIS A 203 8.36 16.78 -17.54
N THR A 204 7.77 17.96 -17.73
CA THR A 204 6.31 18.18 -17.76
C THR A 204 5.74 18.23 -19.17
N ALA A 205 6.58 18.11 -20.21
CA ALA A 205 6.10 18.19 -21.58
C ALA A 205 5.30 16.94 -21.96
N ALA A 206 4.52 17.06 -23.04
CA ALA A 206 3.67 15.98 -23.50
C ALA A 206 4.50 14.72 -23.81
N GLY A 207 4.20 13.63 -23.11
CA GLY A 207 4.84 12.34 -23.31
C GLY A 207 6.08 12.06 -22.46
N GLU A 208 6.56 13.02 -21.66
CA GLU A 208 7.77 12.84 -20.82
C GLU A 208 7.52 12.09 -19.51
N GLN A 209 6.26 11.82 -19.16
CA GLN A 209 5.90 11.15 -17.92
C GLN A 209 6.55 9.76 -17.79
N THR A 210 7.20 9.55 -16.66
CA THR A 210 7.83 8.27 -16.30
C THR A 210 7.66 8.00 -14.80
N PRO A 211 7.83 6.76 -14.28
CA PRO A 211 7.77 6.52 -12.84
C PRO A 211 8.73 7.37 -12.02
N ALA A 212 8.20 8.01 -10.98
CA ALA A 212 8.97 8.85 -10.07
C ALA A 212 8.36 8.78 -8.66
N VAL A 213 8.92 7.91 -7.82
CA VAL A 213 8.37 7.61 -6.50
C VAL A 213 8.64 8.74 -5.52
N ALA A 214 7.62 9.20 -4.80
CA ALA A 214 7.78 10.20 -3.73
C ALA A 214 8.08 9.52 -2.39
N LEU A 215 7.34 8.47 -2.06
CA LEU A 215 7.53 7.68 -0.85
C LEU A 215 7.52 6.20 -1.19
N ASN A 216 8.60 5.49 -0.84
CA ASN A 216 8.67 4.04 -0.84
C ASN A 216 8.80 3.54 0.60
N THR A 217 7.85 2.74 1.06
CA THR A 217 7.98 2.03 2.34
C THR A 217 8.12 0.53 2.12
N LYS A 218 9.12 -0.04 2.78
CA LYS A 218 9.41 -1.48 2.86
C LYS A 218 9.28 -2.01 4.30
N ALA A 219 8.84 -1.16 5.23
CA ALA A 219 8.76 -1.45 6.65
C ALA A 219 7.36 -1.87 7.09
N ASP A 220 7.29 -2.62 8.19
CA ASP A 220 6.04 -2.89 8.90
C ASP A 220 5.71 -1.74 9.87
N LYS A 221 4.43 -1.64 10.26
CA LYS A 221 3.92 -0.65 11.21
C LYS A 221 4.17 0.81 10.82
N VAL A 222 3.99 1.16 9.54
CA VAL A 222 4.15 2.54 9.07
C VAL A 222 2.87 3.34 9.31
N TYR A 223 2.98 4.53 9.92
CA TYR A 223 1.87 5.43 10.17
C TYR A 223 2.08 6.82 9.57
N LEU A 224 1.18 7.26 8.69
CA LEU A 224 1.20 8.58 8.09
C LEU A 224 -0.06 9.34 8.50
N LYS A 225 0.08 10.36 9.35
CA LYS A 225 -1.04 11.21 9.80
C LYS A 225 -0.97 12.54 9.09
N ASN A 226 -2.05 12.89 8.37
CA ASN A 226 -2.19 14.17 7.67
C ASN A 226 -0.96 14.53 6.83
N SER A 227 -0.30 13.52 6.27
CA SER A 227 0.85 13.68 5.40
C SER A 227 0.42 13.79 3.94
N ARG A 228 1.29 14.35 3.10
CA ARG A 228 1.05 14.48 1.67
C ARG A 228 2.06 13.63 0.91
N VAL A 229 1.62 12.92 -0.12
CA VAL A 229 2.51 12.18 -1.03
C VAL A 229 2.21 12.62 -2.45
N ILE A 230 3.12 13.37 -3.05
CA ILE A 230 2.87 14.10 -4.30
C ILE A 230 3.83 13.63 -5.39
N GLY A 231 3.28 13.23 -6.52
CA GLY A 231 4.03 12.84 -7.70
C GLY A 231 3.16 12.78 -8.96
N ARG A 232 3.53 11.93 -9.90
CA ARG A 232 2.72 11.59 -11.07
C ARG A 232 2.59 10.08 -11.18
N GLN A 233 3.38 9.46 -12.05
CA GLN A 233 3.39 8.00 -12.17
C GLN A 233 4.16 7.38 -10.99
N ASP A 234 3.60 6.32 -10.40
CA ASP A 234 4.20 5.52 -9.31
C ASP A 234 4.53 6.36 -8.05
N THR A 235 3.58 7.14 -7.54
CA THR A 235 3.84 8.13 -6.48
C THR A 235 4.12 7.52 -5.09
N LEU A 236 3.27 6.61 -4.61
CA LEU A 236 3.36 5.97 -3.30
C LEU A 236 3.53 4.46 -3.48
N TYR A 237 4.73 3.96 -3.15
CA TYR A 237 5.05 2.54 -3.22
C TYR A 237 5.00 1.91 -1.82
N VAL A 238 4.01 1.05 -1.56
CA VAL A 238 3.86 0.30 -0.30
C VAL A 238 4.28 -1.16 -0.50
N GLN A 239 5.48 -1.51 -0.03
CA GLN A 239 6.12 -2.82 -0.24
C GLN A 239 6.15 -3.70 1.01
N GLY A 240 6.18 -4.99 0.73
CA GLY A 240 6.48 -6.06 1.66
C GLY A 240 5.23 -6.84 2.03
N THR A 241 5.14 -8.06 1.52
CA THR A 241 4.06 -9.00 1.85
C THR A 241 3.91 -9.12 3.36
N GLY A 242 2.73 -8.77 3.86
CA GLY A 242 2.41 -8.81 5.29
C GLY A 242 2.70 -7.51 6.05
N ASN A 243 3.57 -6.62 5.53
CA ASN A 243 3.82 -5.32 6.13
C ASN A 243 2.54 -4.49 6.18
N ARG A 244 2.38 -3.73 7.26
CA ARG A 244 1.19 -2.93 7.50
C ARG A 244 1.50 -1.45 7.39
N VAL A 245 0.67 -0.72 6.65
CA VAL A 245 0.76 0.72 6.44
C VAL A 245 -0.58 1.35 6.75
N TYR A 246 -0.60 2.39 7.58
CA TYR A 246 -1.80 3.13 7.90
C TYR A 246 -1.61 4.61 7.53
N VAL A 247 -2.38 5.06 6.54
CA VAL A 247 -2.53 6.47 6.16
C VAL A 247 -3.85 7.00 6.73
N ASP A 248 -3.75 8.02 7.59
CA ASP A 248 -4.88 8.58 8.33
C ASP A 248 -4.98 10.07 8.01
N GLY A 249 -5.97 10.41 7.18
CA GLY A 249 -6.12 11.73 6.59
C GLY A 249 -5.00 12.09 5.61
N GLY A 250 -5.00 13.35 5.19
CA GLY A 250 -3.99 13.86 4.26
C GLY A 250 -4.37 13.66 2.79
N TYR A 251 -3.35 13.60 1.94
CA TYR A 251 -3.50 13.78 0.50
C TYR A 251 -2.48 12.97 -0.29
N VAL A 252 -2.92 12.25 -1.31
CA VAL A 252 -2.03 11.57 -2.26
C VAL A 252 -2.40 11.99 -3.67
N GLU A 253 -1.42 12.47 -4.44
CA GLU A 253 -1.60 12.98 -5.79
C GLU A 253 -0.73 12.24 -6.80
N GLY A 254 -1.32 11.80 -7.91
CA GLY A 254 -0.58 11.24 -9.02
C GLY A 254 -1.42 11.01 -10.27
N THR A 255 -0.93 10.20 -11.21
CA THR A 255 -1.56 9.94 -12.51
C THR A 255 -1.79 8.46 -12.75
N VAL A 256 -0.71 7.72 -13.01
CA VAL A 256 -0.68 6.30 -13.35
C VAL A 256 -0.16 5.54 -12.14
N ASP A 257 -0.91 4.54 -11.69
CA ASP A 257 -0.52 3.59 -10.63
C ASP A 257 -0.03 4.27 -9.35
N PHE A 258 -0.63 5.40 -8.99
CA PHE A 258 0.02 6.30 -8.04
C PHE A 258 -0.03 5.83 -6.58
N VAL A 259 -0.85 4.81 -6.26
CA VAL A 259 -0.72 3.99 -5.04
C VAL A 259 -0.55 2.54 -5.43
N PHE A 260 0.62 1.95 -5.17
CA PHE A 260 0.93 0.61 -5.69
C PHE A 260 1.77 -0.23 -4.72
N GLY A 261 1.75 -1.55 -4.92
CA GLY A 261 2.54 -2.51 -4.14
C GLY A 261 1.74 -3.63 -3.46
N ASP A 262 2.45 -4.42 -2.64
CA ASP A 262 1.98 -5.71 -2.10
C ASP A 262 1.73 -5.70 -0.59
N ALA A 263 1.95 -4.55 0.07
CA ALA A 263 1.67 -4.39 1.50
C ALA A 263 0.16 -4.46 1.83
N ASN A 264 -0.12 -4.60 3.13
CA ASN A 264 -1.42 -4.43 3.74
C ASN A 264 -1.60 -2.96 4.14
N ALA A 265 -2.20 -2.15 3.26
CA ALA A 265 -2.29 -0.71 3.46
C ALA A 265 -3.74 -0.26 3.71
N TYR A 266 -3.96 0.55 4.74
CA TYR A 266 -5.27 1.11 5.09
C TYR A 266 -5.20 2.63 5.05
N PHE A 267 -6.06 3.22 4.24
CA PHE A 267 -6.23 4.64 4.06
C PHE A 267 -7.59 5.02 4.63
N THR A 268 -7.65 5.99 5.54
CA THR A 268 -8.94 6.52 6.01
C THR A 268 -8.99 8.03 5.95
N GLY A 269 -10.13 8.59 5.53
CA GLY A 269 -10.31 10.04 5.43
C GLY A 269 -9.30 10.73 4.51
N THR A 270 -8.65 9.99 3.61
CA THR A 270 -7.57 10.49 2.76
C THR A 270 -8.15 10.94 1.43
N GLN A 271 -7.70 12.09 0.93
CA GLN A 271 -8.01 12.51 -0.43
C GLN A 271 -7.01 11.89 -1.42
N LEU A 272 -7.53 11.23 -2.44
CA LEU A 272 -6.78 10.71 -3.58
C LEU A 272 -7.08 11.60 -4.79
N HIS A 273 -6.07 12.30 -5.30
CA HIS A 273 -6.24 13.23 -6.40
C HIS A 273 -5.51 12.75 -7.65
N MET A 274 -6.28 12.47 -8.70
CA MET A 274 -5.71 12.21 -10.01
C MET A 274 -5.35 13.53 -10.70
N ALA A 275 -4.06 13.85 -10.69
CA ALA A 275 -3.49 15.04 -11.32
C ALA A 275 -3.54 14.92 -12.84
N ALA A 276 -3.53 16.08 -13.52
CA ALA A 276 -3.35 16.12 -14.97
C ALA A 276 -1.87 15.99 -15.36
N PHE A 277 -1.64 15.42 -16.54
CA PHE A 277 -0.32 15.45 -17.19
C PHE A 277 -0.47 15.71 -18.69
N PRO A 278 0.28 16.66 -19.27
CA PRO A 278 0.18 16.99 -20.69
C PRO A 278 0.32 15.76 -21.61
N GLY A 279 -0.56 15.67 -22.61
CA GLY A 279 -0.55 14.56 -23.58
C GLY A 279 -0.99 13.20 -23.02
N LYS A 280 -1.39 13.12 -21.75
CA LYS A 280 -2.05 11.96 -21.15
C LYS A 280 -3.48 12.35 -20.79
N ASN A 281 -4.38 11.38 -20.80
CA ASN A 281 -5.74 11.54 -20.26
C ASN A 281 -6.23 10.30 -19.52
N ASN A 282 -5.35 9.32 -19.31
CA ASN A 282 -5.61 8.08 -18.61
C ASN A 282 -4.86 8.04 -17.29
N GLY A 283 -5.49 7.46 -16.26
CA GLY A 283 -4.89 7.31 -14.95
C GLY A 283 -5.48 6.15 -14.18
N TYR A 284 -4.69 5.64 -13.23
CA TYR A 284 -5.08 4.54 -12.35
C TYR A 284 -4.79 4.96 -10.92
N PHE A 285 -5.84 4.99 -10.08
CA PHE A 285 -5.67 5.30 -8.66
C PHE A 285 -4.75 4.28 -7.98
N THR A 286 -4.88 3.00 -8.35
CA THR A 286 -4.15 1.92 -7.70
C THR A 286 -3.55 0.89 -8.65
N ALA A 287 -2.44 0.30 -8.24
CA ALA A 287 -1.88 -0.91 -8.85
C ALA A 287 -1.38 -1.89 -7.77
N ALA A 288 -2.30 -2.68 -7.21
CA ALA A 288 -1.94 -3.67 -6.19
C ALA A 288 -1.29 -4.90 -6.83
N ASN A 289 -0.29 -5.49 -6.15
CA ASN A 289 0.23 -6.83 -6.41
C ASN A 289 0.26 -7.68 -5.13
N THR A 290 -0.71 -7.47 -4.23
CA THR A 290 -0.84 -8.17 -2.96
C THR A 290 -0.95 -9.69 -3.14
N GLY A 291 -0.28 -10.46 -2.28
CA GLY A 291 -0.43 -11.91 -2.22
C GLY A 291 -1.81 -12.40 -1.72
N LYS A 292 -2.12 -13.68 -1.96
CA LYS A 292 -3.38 -14.36 -1.59
C LYS A 292 -3.75 -14.26 -0.11
N ALA A 293 -2.76 -14.30 0.78
CA ALA A 293 -2.97 -14.18 2.22
C ALA A 293 -3.15 -12.72 2.69
N GLY A 294 -2.79 -11.74 1.87
CA GLY A 294 -2.88 -10.32 2.23
C GLY A 294 -4.29 -9.75 2.10
N VAL A 295 -4.56 -8.70 2.86
CA VAL A 295 -5.80 -7.91 2.76
C VAL A 295 -5.73 -6.97 1.56
N GLY A 296 -4.55 -6.38 1.31
CA GLY A 296 -4.28 -5.48 0.18
C GLY A 296 -4.44 -4.02 0.52
N LEU A 297 -4.84 -3.22 -0.47
CA LEU A 297 -5.03 -1.77 -0.35
C LEU A 297 -6.50 -1.48 -0.01
N VAL A 298 -6.75 -0.89 1.15
CA VAL A 298 -8.10 -0.59 1.65
C VAL A 298 -8.25 0.91 1.81
N PHE A 299 -9.27 1.48 1.19
CA PHE A 299 -9.60 2.91 1.22
C PHE A 299 -10.97 3.08 1.87
N ASP A 300 -11.01 3.62 3.08
CA ASP A 300 -12.22 3.71 3.90
C ASP A 300 -12.59 5.16 4.19
N ARG A 301 -13.72 5.63 3.66
CA ARG A 301 -14.12 7.05 3.69
C ARG A 301 -13.06 7.95 3.07
N CYS A 302 -12.51 7.54 1.94
CA CYS A 302 -11.60 8.35 1.15
C CYS A 302 -12.39 9.16 0.10
N ASP A 303 -11.81 10.28 -0.32
CA ASP A 303 -12.37 11.17 -1.34
C ASP A 303 -11.51 11.08 -2.60
N LEU A 304 -12.05 10.50 -3.68
CA LEU A 304 -11.35 10.40 -4.96
C LEU A 304 -11.77 11.58 -5.85
N THR A 305 -10.79 12.28 -6.38
CA THR A 305 -11.00 13.45 -7.24
C THR A 305 -10.13 13.35 -8.49
N VAL A 306 -10.56 14.03 -9.56
CA VAL A 306 -9.81 14.14 -10.82
C VAL A 306 -9.61 15.60 -11.14
N SER A 307 -8.40 15.97 -11.58
CA SER A 307 -8.11 17.34 -11.98
C SER A 307 -9.09 17.81 -13.07
N PRO A 308 -9.67 19.02 -12.93
CA PRO A 308 -10.57 19.58 -13.94
C PRO A 308 -9.88 19.80 -15.28
N GLU A 309 -8.54 19.84 -15.32
CA GLU A 309 -7.76 19.97 -16.56
C GLU A 309 -7.96 18.79 -17.52
N TYR A 310 -8.29 17.59 -17.03
CA TYR A 310 -8.68 16.50 -17.92
C TYR A 310 -10.08 16.70 -18.53
N GLY A 311 -10.93 17.52 -17.91
CA GLY A 311 -12.33 17.70 -18.28
C GLY A 311 -13.09 16.38 -18.38
N GLY A 312 -14.07 16.30 -19.30
CA GLY A 312 -14.80 15.06 -19.60
C GLY A 312 -14.02 14.01 -20.40
N LYS A 313 -12.71 14.20 -20.63
CA LYS A 313 -11.86 13.29 -21.40
C LYS A 313 -11.02 12.36 -20.52
N ALA A 314 -11.12 12.49 -19.19
CA ALA A 314 -10.43 11.63 -18.25
C ALA A 314 -10.87 10.17 -18.45
N HIS A 315 -9.90 9.29 -18.63
CA HIS A 315 -10.04 7.85 -18.52
C HIS A 315 -9.48 7.42 -17.17
N ALA A 316 -10.17 7.83 -16.10
CA ALA A 316 -9.78 7.50 -14.74
C ALA A 316 -10.27 6.09 -14.40
N SER A 317 -9.42 5.25 -13.81
CA SER A 317 -9.82 3.92 -13.33
C SER A 317 -9.41 3.74 -11.88
N LEU A 318 -10.25 3.05 -11.10
CA LEU A 318 -10.01 2.76 -9.69
C LEU A 318 -8.74 1.95 -9.44
N GLY A 319 -8.31 1.17 -10.44
CA GLY A 319 -7.04 0.48 -10.41
C GLY A 319 -6.91 -0.64 -11.42
N ARG A 320 -5.73 -1.25 -11.44
CA ARG A 320 -5.38 -2.40 -12.29
C ARG A 320 -4.49 -3.42 -11.56
N PRO A 321 -4.58 -4.72 -11.89
CA PRO A 321 -3.96 -5.77 -11.07
C PRO A 321 -2.52 -6.04 -11.49
N TRP A 322 -1.57 -5.38 -10.82
CA TRP A 322 -0.15 -5.53 -11.14
C TRP A 322 0.30 -6.97 -10.80
N GLN A 323 0.95 -7.63 -11.75
CA GLN A 323 1.50 -9.00 -11.61
C GLN A 323 0.47 -10.12 -11.33
N THR A 324 -0.84 -9.87 -11.26
CA THR A 324 -1.85 -10.94 -11.35
C THR A 324 -2.12 -11.27 -12.81
N VAL A 325 -1.18 -11.99 -13.42
CA VAL A 325 -1.15 -12.21 -14.87
C VAL A 325 -1.22 -13.67 -15.28
N ILE A 326 -1.72 -13.90 -16.50
CA ILE A 326 -1.67 -15.19 -17.19
C ILE A 326 -0.23 -15.53 -17.59
N ALA A 327 0.04 -16.80 -17.88
CA ALA A 327 1.31 -17.23 -18.42
C ALA A 327 1.53 -16.59 -19.79
N THR A 328 2.68 -15.93 -19.96
CA THR A 328 3.08 -15.29 -21.22
C THR A 328 4.51 -15.63 -21.57
N THR A 329 4.81 -15.65 -22.87
CA THR A 329 6.18 -15.58 -23.38
C THR A 329 6.41 -14.20 -23.95
N THR A 330 7.42 -13.50 -23.46
CA THR A 330 7.78 -12.14 -23.91
C THR A 330 9.10 -12.20 -24.67
N HIS A 331 9.12 -11.61 -25.87
CA HIS A 331 10.34 -11.37 -26.61
C HIS A 331 10.84 -9.94 -26.34
N ARG A 332 12.16 -9.78 -26.16
CA ARG A 332 12.80 -8.48 -25.99
C ARG A 332 13.73 -8.19 -27.17
N ASN A 333 13.52 -7.05 -27.79
CA ASN A 333 14.33 -6.56 -28.91
C ASN A 333 15.68 -6.03 -28.42
N ALA A 334 16.62 -5.86 -29.34
CA ALA A 334 17.95 -5.32 -29.04
C ALA A 334 17.92 -3.88 -28.51
N ASP A 335 16.86 -3.12 -28.81
CA ASP A 335 16.61 -1.77 -28.29
C ASP A 335 15.97 -1.76 -26.89
N GLY A 336 15.82 -2.93 -26.25
CA GLY A 336 15.23 -3.08 -24.93
C GLY A 336 13.69 -3.15 -24.92
N SER A 337 13.04 -2.79 -26.02
CA SER A 337 11.58 -2.88 -26.12
C SER A 337 11.12 -4.35 -26.10
N SER A 338 9.93 -4.60 -25.55
CA SER A 338 9.39 -5.96 -25.43
C SER A 338 7.98 -6.09 -25.98
N TYR A 339 7.66 -7.27 -26.51
CA TYR A 339 6.32 -7.63 -26.94
C TYR A 339 5.95 -9.06 -26.51
N LEU A 340 4.65 -9.32 -26.39
CA LEU A 340 4.10 -10.65 -26.13
C LEU A 340 4.19 -11.51 -27.38
N GLU A 341 4.93 -12.60 -27.29
CA GLU A 341 5.06 -13.61 -28.35
C GLU A 341 3.92 -14.63 -28.30
N SER A 342 3.57 -15.08 -27.09
CA SER A 342 2.46 -16.00 -26.85
C SER A 342 1.89 -15.82 -25.44
N TRP A 343 0.66 -16.26 -25.23
CA TRP A 343 -0.03 -16.20 -23.95
C TRP A 343 -1.06 -17.34 -23.82
N ASP A 344 -1.25 -17.82 -22.59
CA ASP A 344 -2.26 -18.83 -22.26
C ASP A 344 -3.24 -18.26 -21.23
N ALA A 345 -4.42 -17.85 -21.72
CA ALA A 345 -5.44 -17.23 -20.89
C ALA A 345 -5.99 -18.15 -19.78
N SER A 346 -5.77 -19.47 -19.87
CA SER A 346 -6.26 -20.45 -18.89
C SER A 346 -5.25 -20.74 -17.79
N THR A 347 -4.00 -20.31 -17.92
CA THR A 347 -2.93 -20.62 -16.97
C THR A 347 -2.42 -19.35 -16.34
N LYS A 348 -2.36 -19.32 -15.00
CA LYS A 348 -1.69 -18.25 -14.27
C LYS A 348 -0.18 -18.35 -14.45
N ASP A 349 0.50 -17.20 -14.55
CA ASP A 349 1.96 -17.18 -14.57
C ASP A 349 2.53 -17.79 -13.27
N PRO A 350 3.33 -18.87 -13.34
CA PRO A 350 3.93 -19.49 -12.16
C PRO A 350 4.82 -18.54 -11.34
N LYS A 351 5.43 -17.53 -11.96
CA LYS A 351 6.22 -16.51 -11.25
C LYS A 351 5.39 -15.74 -10.23
N TYR A 352 4.10 -15.59 -10.51
CA TYR A 352 3.16 -14.82 -9.70
C TYR A 352 2.04 -15.70 -9.12
N ALA A 353 2.32 -17.00 -8.91
CA ALA A 353 1.33 -17.98 -8.45
C ALA A 353 0.56 -17.53 -7.19
N ASP A 354 1.22 -16.81 -6.29
CA ASP A 354 0.66 -16.31 -5.03
C ASP A 354 0.09 -14.89 -5.10
N VAL A 355 0.22 -14.17 -6.22
CA VAL A 355 -0.22 -12.76 -6.35
C VAL A 355 -1.69 -12.65 -6.75
N SER A 356 -2.52 -11.96 -5.98
CA SER A 356 -3.98 -11.88 -6.18
C SER A 356 -4.56 -10.47 -6.05
N SER A 357 -3.74 -9.43 -6.26
CA SER A 357 -4.11 -8.01 -6.40
C SER A 357 -5.41 -7.61 -5.69
N ALA A 358 -5.32 -7.10 -4.47
CA ALA A 358 -6.49 -6.76 -3.67
C ALA A 358 -6.62 -5.26 -3.43
N VAL A 359 -7.79 -4.74 -3.76
CA VAL A 359 -8.17 -3.34 -3.52
C VAL A 359 -9.61 -3.30 -3.03
N THR A 360 -9.86 -2.60 -1.92
CA THR A 360 -11.22 -2.34 -1.42
C THR A 360 -11.44 -0.86 -1.25
N TYR A 361 -12.41 -0.29 -1.96
CA TYR A 361 -12.99 1.01 -1.63
C TYR A 361 -14.23 0.79 -0.78
N LEU A 362 -14.21 1.28 0.45
CA LEU A 362 -15.28 1.16 1.44
C LEU A 362 -15.78 2.56 1.75
N ASP A 363 -17.09 2.80 1.63
CA ASP A 363 -17.75 4.03 2.09
C ASP A 363 -17.07 5.30 1.54
N SER A 364 -16.56 5.24 0.30
CA SER A 364 -15.69 6.26 -0.30
C SER A 364 -16.39 7.00 -1.44
N THR A 365 -16.01 8.25 -1.65
CA THR A 365 -16.57 9.13 -2.69
C THR A 365 -15.78 9.00 -3.98
N MET A 366 -16.50 8.90 -5.09
CA MET A 366 -15.98 8.60 -6.42
C MET A 366 -16.26 9.77 -7.37
N PRO A 367 -15.29 10.15 -8.23
CA PRO A 367 -15.48 11.21 -9.19
C PRO A 367 -16.23 10.69 -10.42
N ASP A 368 -17.01 11.56 -11.08
CA ASP A 368 -17.83 11.23 -12.26
C ASP A 368 -17.00 10.69 -13.44
N GLN A 369 -15.70 10.98 -13.44
CA GLN A 369 -14.73 10.53 -14.44
C GLN A 369 -14.40 9.02 -14.34
N VAL A 370 -14.78 8.34 -13.25
CA VAL A 370 -14.64 6.87 -13.17
C VAL A 370 -15.75 6.23 -14.01
N PRO A 371 -15.41 5.52 -15.11
CA PRO A 371 -16.41 4.94 -16.01
C PRO A 371 -17.18 3.82 -15.33
N ALA A 372 -18.31 3.42 -15.92
CA ALA A 372 -19.12 2.31 -15.41
C ALA A 372 -18.39 0.95 -15.35
N THR A 373 -17.26 0.80 -16.03
CA THR A 373 -16.39 -0.38 -15.93
C THR A 373 -15.58 -0.42 -14.64
N ARG A 374 -15.45 0.75 -13.97
CA ARG A 374 -14.78 1.02 -12.68
C ARG A 374 -13.27 0.76 -12.68
N TRP A 375 -12.88 -0.48 -12.91
CA TRP A 375 -11.52 -1.00 -12.88
C TRP A 375 -10.95 -1.13 -14.28
N ASN A 376 -9.68 -1.52 -14.40
CA ASN A 376 -9.06 -1.82 -15.67
C ASN A 376 -8.17 -3.07 -15.61
N VAL A 377 -8.09 -3.77 -16.73
CA VAL A 377 -7.24 -4.96 -16.86
C VAL A 377 -5.76 -4.58 -16.98
N TRP A 378 -4.88 -5.52 -16.62
CA TRP A 378 -3.46 -5.42 -16.94
C TRP A 378 -3.23 -5.89 -18.38
N THR A 379 -2.49 -5.09 -19.16
CA THR A 379 -2.28 -5.37 -20.59
C THR A 379 -0.81 -5.46 -20.95
N GLY A 380 -0.51 -6.25 -21.97
CA GLY A 380 0.75 -6.18 -22.71
C GLY A 380 0.48 -5.88 -24.19
N LYS A 381 1.54 -5.68 -24.97
CA LYS A 381 1.46 -5.41 -26.41
C LYS A 381 1.97 -6.61 -27.19
N ASP A 382 1.23 -7.08 -28.18
CA ASP A 382 1.73 -8.09 -29.13
C ASP A 382 2.75 -7.49 -30.11
N LYS A 383 3.34 -8.33 -30.97
CA LYS A 383 4.32 -7.90 -31.98
C LYS A 383 3.82 -6.82 -32.96
N ASN A 384 2.50 -6.64 -33.09
CA ASN A 384 1.89 -5.63 -33.96
C ASN A 384 1.50 -4.37 -33.18
N GLY A 385 1.84 -4.29 -31.88
CA GLY A 385 1.46 -3.19 -31.00
C GLY A 385 0.01 -3.24 -30.52
N LYS A 386 -0.72 -4.33 -30.76
CA LYS A 386 -2.09 -4.50 -30.28
C LYS A 386 -2.07 -4.83 -28.79
N SER A 387 -2.91 -4.15 -28.01
CA SER A 387 -3.09 -4.47 -26.59
C SER A 387 -3.76 -5.83 -26.40
N VAL A 388 -3.20 -6.63 -25.51
CA VAL A 388 -3.71 -7.94 -25.08
C VAL A 388 -3.95 -7.87 -23.58
N ASP A 389 -5.12 -8.27 -23.13
CA ASP A 389 -5.39 -8.49 -21.72
C ASP A 389 -4.59 -9.71 -21.25
N VAL A 390 -3.71 -9.47 -20.29
CA VAL A 390 -2.87 -10.51 -19.68
C VAL A 390 -3.24 -10.74 -18.22
N THR A 391 -4.39 -10.25 -17.77
CA THR A 391 -4.85 -10.43 -16.40
C THR A 391 -5.27 -11.87 -16.17
N TYR A 392 -4.84 -12.47 -15.06
CA TYR A 392 -5.45 -13.71 -14.57
C TYR A 392 -6.68 -13.37 -13.72
N HIS A 393 -7.83 -13.21 -14.38
CA HIS A 393 -9.07 -12.67 -13.81
C HIS A 393 -9.52 -13.34 -12.52
N ALA A 394 -9.40 -14.67 -12.43
CA ALA A 394 -9.93 -15.45 -11.31
C ALA A 394 -9.29 -15.11 -9.95
N ASP A 395 -8.10 -14.52 -9.92
CA ASP A 395 -7.41 -14.15 -8.69
C ASP A 395 -7.53 -12.65 -8.35
N VAL A 396 -8.17 -11.81 -9.17
CA VAL A 396 -8.30 -10.38 -8.88
C VAL A 396 -9.33 -10.14 -7.78
N ARG A 397 -8.95 -9.43 -6.71
CA ARG A 397 -9.79 -9.15 -5.53
C ARG A 397 -10.11 -7.66 -5.39
N PHE A 398 -10.71 -7.10 -6.41
CA PHE A 398 -11.15 -5.69 -6.41
C PHE A 398 -12.60 -5.58 -5.94
N ARG A 399 -12.87 -4.62 -5.06
CA ARG A 399 -14.18 -4.46 -4.42
C ARG A 399 -14.51 -3.00 -4.18
N GLU A 400 -15.76 -2.65 -4.44
CA GLU A 400 -16.39 -1.41 -4.01
C GLU A 400 -17.55 -1.75 -3.08
N ILE A 401 -17.61 -1.09 -1.92
CA ILE A 401 -18.62 -1.34 -0.90
C ILE A 401 -19.17 0.00 -0.44
N ALA A 402 -20.46 0.25 -0.65
CA ALA A 402 -21.14 1.50 -0.29
C ALA A 402 -20.43 2.75 -0.83
N SER A 403 -20.05 2.74 -2.12
CA SER A 403 -19.40 3.89 -2.75
C SER A 403 -20.40 4.99 -3.10
N HIS A 404 -19.97 6.24 -3.02
CA HIS A 404 -20.82 7.42 -3.25
C HIS A 404 -20.35 8.19 -4.49
N ALA A 405 -21.28 8.82 -5.20
CA ALA A 405 -21.00 9.84 -6.23
C ALA A 405 -20.41 11.10 -5.59
N ALA A 406 -19.87 11.99 -6.43
CA ALA A 406 -19.27 13.25 -6.01
C ALA A 406 -20.23 14.17 -5.23
N ASP A 407 -21.55 14.05 -5.44
CA ASP A 407 -22.58 14.77 -4.71
C ASP A 407 -22.98 14.12 -3.37
N GLY A 408 -22.35 13.00 -3.02
CA GLY A 408 -22.62 12.22 -1.81
C GLY A 408 -23.75 11.20 -1.96
N THR A 409 -24.36 11.06 -3.14
CA THR A 409 -25.40 10.05 -3.38
C THR A 409 -24.78 8.65 -3.41
N LEU A 410 -25.39 7.68 -2.74
CA LEU A 410 -24.95 6.29 -2.80
C LEU A 410 -25.13 5.73 -4.23
N LEU A 411 -24.08 5.12 -4.80
CA LEU A 411 -24.10 4.60 -6.16
C LEU A 411 -24.84 3.25 -6.24
N ASP A 412 -25.88 3.12 -7.07
CA ASP A 412 -26.62 1.85 -7.19
C ASP A 412 -25.86 0.80 -8.03
N PRO A 413 -25.48 -0.38 -7.49
CA PRO A 413 -24.81 -1.43 -8.25
C PRO A 413 -25.58 -1.89 -9.49
N ALA A 414 -26.91 -1.70 -9.54
CA ALA A 414 -27.73 -2.03 -10.70
C ALA A 414 -27.38 -1.18 -11.96
N ASP A 415 -26.78 0.00 -11.78
CA ASP A 415 -26.33 0.86 -12.88
C ASP A 415 -24.97 0.40 -13.47
N TYR A 416 -24.26 -0.49 -12.79
CA TYR A 416 -22.89 -0.91 -13.12
C TYR A 416 -22.83 -2.36 -13.63
N LYS A 417 -23.54 -2.64 -14.74
CA LYS A 417 -23.67 -4.00 -15.31
C LYS A 417 -22.42 -4.53 -16.02
N ASN A 418 -21.47 -3.65 -16.35
CA ASN A 418 -20.29 -3.96 -17.17
C ASN A 418 -18.98 -3.71 -16.41
N ILE A 419 -18.98 -3.94 -15.09
CA ILE A 419 -17.74 -3.91 -14.31
C ILE A 419 -16.75 -4.90 -14.91
N VAL A 420 -15.54 -4.43 -15.25
CA VAL A 420 -14.57 -5.25 -15.98
C VAL A 420 -13.82 -6.23 -15.06
N LEU A 421 -13.62 -5.84 -13.79
CA LEU A 421 -12.97 -6.63 -12.76
C LEU A 421 -13.61 -6.32 -11.40
N GLY A 422 -13.61 -7.29 -10.49
CA GLY A 422 -14.06 -7.07 -9.12
C GLY A 422 -15.58 -7.02 -8.93
N THR A 423 -16.00 -6.53 -7.77
CA THR A 423 -17.42 -6.44 -7.38
C THR A 423 -17.79 -5.04 -6.89
N MET A 424 -19.08 -4.72 -6.97
CA MET A 424 -19.68 -3.53 -6.38
C MET A 424 -20.90 -3.96 -5.56
N GLU A 425 -20.96 -3.51 -4.31
CA GLU A 425 -21.95 -3.93 -3.33
C GLU A 425 -22.43 -2.73 -2.51
N ASN A 426 -23.73 -2.67 -2.21
CA ASN A 426 -24.30 -1.68 -1.28
C ASN A 426 -25.04 -2.39 -0.14
N PRO A 427 -24.30 -2.95 0.83
CA PRO A 427 -24.90 -3.54 2.01
C PRO A 427 -25.46 -2.45 2.94
N SER A 428 -26.21 -2.86 3.96
CA SER A 428 -26.72 -1.95 4.99
C SER A 428 -25.60 -1.26 5.78
N ALA A 429 -25.91 -0.13 6.43
CA ALA A 429 -24.92 0.61 7.22
C ALA A 429 -24.27 -0.24 8.33
N ASP A 430 -25.03 -1.14 8.96
CA ASP A 430 -24.51 -2.05 9.99
C ASP A 430 -23.53 -3.07 9.40
N GLU A 431 -23.81 -3.57 8.19
CA GLU A 431 -22.92 -4.47 7.47
C GLU A 431 -21.65 -3.74 7.00
N VAL A 432 -21.75 -2.50 6.53
CA VAL A 432 -20.58 -1.64 6.23
C VAL A 432 -19.70 -1.48 7.46
N ALA A 433 -20.30 -1.19 8.62
CA ALA A 433 -19.57 -1.09 9.89
C ALA A 433 -18.91 -2.42 10.29
N ALA A 434 -19.59 -3.55 10.09
CA ALA A 434 -19.03 -4.87 10.35
C ALA A 434 -17.86 -5.21 9.41
N VAL A 435 -17.97 -4.89 8.12
CA VAL A 435 -16.89 -5.07 7.13
C VAL A 435 -15.69 -4.21 7.50
N ARG A 436 -15.90 -2.96 7.88
CA ARG A 436 -14.84 -2.06 8.37
C ARG A 436 -14.09 -2.68 9.54
N ALA A 437 -14.80 -3.12 10.57
CA ALA A 437 -14.20 -3.75 11.74
C ALA A 437 -13.41 -5.02 11.37
N GLN A 438 -13.93 -5.84 10.46
CA GLN A 438 -13.22 -7.03 9.97
C GLN A 438 -11.95 -6.70 9.20
N LEU A 439 -11.96 -5.68 8.34
CA LEU A 439 -10.78 -5.25 7.58
C LEU A 439 -9.69 -4.74 8.52
N ILE A 440 -10.06 -3.85 9.45
CA ILE A 440 -9.14 -3.32 10.48
C ILE A 440 -8.54 -4.46 11.32
N ALA A 441 -9.36 -5.43 11.74
CA ALA A 441 -8.90 -6.59 12.49
C ALA A 441 -7.93 -7.47 11.68
N LYS A 442 -8.24 -7.77 10.41
CA LYS A 442 -7.38 -8.56 9.53
C LYS A 442 -6.05 -7.86 9.20
N LEU A 443 -6.07 -6.55 9.11
CA LEU A 443 -4.87 -5.73 8.91
C LEU A 443 -4.03 -5.62 10.19
N GLY A 444 -4.58 -6.02 11.35
CA GLY A 444 -3.86 -6.06 12.62
C GLY A 444 -3.64 -4.68 13.24
N PHE A 445 -4.55 -3.73 13.03
CA PHE A 445 -4.50 -2.40 13.63
C PHE A 445 -5.17 -2.33 15.03
N GLY A 446 -6.04 -3.28 15.42
CA GLY A 446 -6.80 -3.16 16.67
C GLY A 446 -7.88 -2.07 16.58
N ASP A 447 -8.09 -1.25 17.62
CA ASP A 447 -9.14 -0.20 17.63
C ASP A 447 -8.72 1.13 16.95
N GLY A 448 -7.53 1.20 16.35
CA GLY A 448 -7.00 2.40 15.66
C GLY A 448 -5.51 2.27 15.34
N ALA A 449 -4.83 3.35 14.94
CA ALA A 449 -3.36 3.28 14.70
C ALA A 449 -2.58 2.90 15.97
N GLY A 450 -3.22 3.08 17.14
CA GLY A 450 -2.77 2.61 18.43
C GLY A 450 -1.29 2.90 18.68
N LEU A 451 -0.54 1.82 18.82
CA LEU A 451 0.80 1.72 19.39
C LEU A 451 1.91 2.21 18.44
N TRP A 452 1.56 2.61 17.21
CA TRP A 452 2.51 3.16 16.24
C TRP A 452 2.65 4.67 16.35
N THR A 453 1.86 5.27 17.24
CA THR A 453 1.89 6.68 17.56
C THR A 453 2.92 6.99 18.66
N VAL A 454 3.38 8.23 18.70
CA VAL A 454 4.37 8.67 19.70
C VAL A 454 3.73 8.66 21.12
N PRO A 455 4.41 8.14 22.16
CA PRO A 455 3.82 7.98 23.50
C PRO A 455 3.50 9.28 24.24
N ASP A 456 4.07 10.41 23.81
CA ASP A 456 3.98 11.70 24.51
C ASP A 456 2.67 12.47 24.24
N GLY A 457 1.72 11.86 23.53
CA GLY A 457 0.33 12.28 23.53
C GLY A 457 0.07 13.55 22.71
N SER A 458 -0.69 13.38 21.64
CA SER A 458 -1.27 14.45 20.83
C SER A 458 -0.25 15.37 20.14
N TRP A 459 0.11 15.01 18.92
CA TRP A 459 0.32 16.04 17.89
C TRP A 459 -1.06 16.43 17.34
N PRO A 460 -1.67 17.55 17.77
CA PRO A 460 -2.97 17.99 17.28
C PRO A 460 -2.80 18.59 15.89
N PHE A 461 -2.42 17.77 14.90
CA PHE A 461 -2.41 18.22 13.53
C PHE A 461 -3.85 18.19 13.04
N ALA A 462 -4.54 19.33 13.12
CA ALA A 462 -5.82 19.48 12.44
C ALA A 462 -5.54 19.48 10.92
N TYR A 463 -6.26 18.64 10.18
CA TYR A 463 -6.21 18.66 8.72
C TYR A 463 -6.68 20.04 8.22
N ASP A 464 -5.82 20.78 7.52
CA ASP A 464 -6.18 22.02 6.83
C ASP A 464 -6.41 21.70 5.34
N ALA A 465 -7.66 21.85 4.86
CA ALA A 465 -7.98 21.62 3.46
C ALA A 465 -7.33 22.66 2.51
N ASN A 466 -6.83 23.78 3.03
CA ASN A 466 -6.07 24.73 2.20
C ASN A 466 -4.66 24.20 1.86
N TYR A 467 -4.22 23.10 2.48
CA TYR A 467 -3.01 22.39 2.08
C TYR A 467 -3.17 21.55 0.80
N THR A 468 -4.39 21.33 0.29
CA THR A 468 -4.63 20.35 -0.78
C THR A 468 -4.82 20.93 -2.17
N LYS A 469 -4.72 22.25 -2.37
CA LYS A 469 -4.87 22.83 -3.70
C LYS A 469 -3.59 22.65 -4.54
N PRO A 470 -3.64 21.89 -5.65
CA PRO A 470 -2.52 21.84 -6.59
C PRO A 470 -2.29 23.24 -7.17
N GLY A 471 -1.02 23.64 -7.29
CA GLY A 471 -0.64 24.86 -8.01
C GLY A 471 -0.64 26.18 -7.22
N GLU A 472 -1.05 26.20 -5.94
CA GLU A 472 -0.80 27.37 -5.08
C GLU A 472 0.45 27.17 -4.21
N PRO A 473 1.35 28.18 -4.12
CA PRO A 473 2.46 28.14 -3.17
C PRO A 473 1.90 27.95 -1.76
N VAL A 474 2.52 27.06 -0.98
CA VAL A 474 2.21 26.96 0.46
C VAL A 474 2.41 28.35 1.08
N PRO A 475 1.41 28.91 1.78
CA PRO A 475 1.56 30.20 2.43
C PRO A 475 2.77 30.20 3.38
N GLY A 476 3.74 31.08 3.12
CA GLY A 476 4.91 31.27 3.99
C GLY A 476 6.20 30.55 3.58
N THR A 477 6.31 29.97 2.37
CA THR A 477 7.61 29.63 1.79
C THR A 477 8.36 30.92 1.43
N PRO A 478 9.56 31.20 2.00
CA PRO A 478 10.39 32.30 1.51
C PRO A 478 10.78 32.01 0.06
N THR A 479 10.41 32.90 -0.86
CA THR A 479 10.94 32.88 -2.22
C THR A 479 12.41 33.28 -2.15
N THR A 480 13.32 32.32 -2.32
CA THR A 480 14.72 32.67 -2.60
C THR A 480 14.78 33.24 -4.02
N PRO A 481 15.29 34.47 -4.25
CA PRO A 481 15.41 35.05 -5.59
C PRO A 481 16.36 34.23 -6.47
N GLY A 482 15.98 34.07 -7.73
CA GLY A 482 16.61 33.18 -8.70
C GLY A 482 18.11 33.40 -8.93
N ALA A 483 18.78 32.31 -9.28
CA ALA A 483 20.11 32.31 -9.88
C ALA A 483 19.99 31.94 -11.37
N GLY A 484 20.18 32.96 -12.22
CA GLY A 484 20.86 32.85 -13.52
C GLY A 484 20.19 32.06 -14.64
N GLN A 485 19.58 32.79 -15.59
CA GLN A 485 19.50 32.36 -16.98
C GLN A 485 20.92 32.10 -17.52
N GLY A 486 21.27 30.83 -17.75
CA GLY A 486 22.40 30.43 -18.57
C GLY A 486 21.91 30.21 -20.00
N THR A 487 22.37 31.05 -20.91
CA THR A 487 22.14 30.99 -22.35
C THR A 487 22.56 29.65 -22.95
N GLY A 488 21.75 29.14 -23.88
CA GLY A 488 21.90 27.82 -24.48
C GLY A 488 23.18 27.57 -25.27
N GLN A 489 23.43 26.29 -25.49
CA GLN A 489 24.24 25.83 -26.60
C GLN A 489 23.67 24.49 -27.09
N ASP A 490 23.39 24.45 -28.38
CA ASP A 490 22.79 23.35 -29.12
C ASP A 490 23.51 22.01 -28.92
N SER A 491 22.74 20.94 -28.72
CA SER A 491 23.10 19.62 -29.24
C SER A 491 21.85 18.98 -29.85
N ALA A 492 21.75 19.13 -31.16
CA ALA A 492 20.90 18.30 -31.98
C ALA A 492 21.36 16.85 -31.88
N ASP A 493 20.46 15.96 -31.50
CA ASP A 493 20.26 14.66 -32.15
C ASP A 493 18.88 14.14 -31.75
N ALA A 494 17.90 14.55 -32.55
CA ALA A 494 16.55 14.02 -32.54
C ALA A 494 16.54 12.68 -33.28
N ASN A 495 16.35 11.57 -32.55
CA ASN A 495 15.72 10.36 -33.08
C ASN A 495 15.35 9.41 -31.93
N GLY A 496 14.06 9.31 -31.63
CA GLY A 496 13.56 8.43 -30.56
C GLY A 496 12.04 8.39 -30.41
N ALA A 497 11.33 8.22 -31.51
CA ALA A 497 9.94 7.74 -31.66
C ALA A 497 8.91 8.03 -30.54
N ASN A 498 8.02 8.98 -30.84
CA ASN A 498 6.71 9.16 -30.23
C ASN A 498 5.94 7.83 -30.08
N LYS A 499 5.51 7.48 -28.85
CA LYS A 499 4.44 6.52 -28.59
C LYS A 499 3.26 7.23 -27.91
N ALA A 500 2.42 7.87 -28.72
CA ALA A 500 1.08 8.22 -28.33
C ALA A 500 0.21 6.95 -28.42
N ASP A 501 -0.02 6.29 -27.28
CA ASP A 501 -0.97 5.17 -27.19
C ASP A 501 -2.40 5.73 -27.12
N THR A 502 -3.12 5.68 -28.24
CA THR A 502 -4.58 5.78 -28.27
C THR A 502 -5.18 4.43 -27.85
N LEU A 503 -6.04 4.41 -26.83
CA LEU A 503 -6.87 3.24 -26.48
C LEU A 503 -7.89 2.96 -27.61
N PRO A 504 -8.15 1.69 -27.98
CA PRO A 504 -9.22 1.35 -28.90
C PRO A 504 -10.59 1.45 -28.20
N SER A 505 -11.60 1.90 -28.94
CA SER A 505 -13.00 1.79 -28.53
C SER A 505 -13.41 0.31 -28.50
N THR A 506 -13.81 -0.19 -27.33
CA THR A 506 -14.46 -1.50 -27.22
C THR A 506 -15.91 -1.37 -27.68
N GLY A 507 -16.11 -1.53 -28.99
CA GLY A 507 -17.43 -1.71 -29.58
C GLY A 507 -18.02 -3.08 -29.21
N SER A 508 -19.29 -3.06 -28.82
CA SER A 508 -20.12 -4.23 -28.54
C SER A 508 -20.06 -5.28 -29.65
N ALA A 509 -19.83 -6.54 -29.29
CA ALA A 509 -20.22 -7.69 -30.10
C ALA A 509 -20.78 -8.78 -29.18
N VAL A 510 -22.11 -8.80 -29.11
CA VAL A 510 -22.89 -9.93 -28.63
C VAL A 510 -22.65 -11.09 -29.59
N LEU A 511 -22.14 -12.22 -29.09
CA LEU A 511 -22.34 -13.51 -29.74
C LEU A 511 -22.78 -14.52 -28.68
N GLY A 512 -24.07 -14.85 -28.71
CA GLY A 512 -24.66 -15.86 -27.85
C GLY A 512 -24.11 -17.24 -28.20
N VAL A 513 -23.73 -18.00 -27.17
CA VAL A 513 -23.53 -19.44 -27.26
C VAL A 513 -24.53 -20.10 -26.32
N VAL A 514 -25.48 -20.81 -26.93
CA VAL A 514 -26.47 -21.66 -26.28
C VAL A 514 -25.74 -22.82 -25.59
N ILE A 515 -25.84 -22.89 -24.26
CA ILE A 515 -25.38 -24.05 -23.48
C ILE A 515 -26.53 -25.07 -23.44
N ALA A 516 -26.33 -26.20 -24.11
CA ALA A 516 -27.16 -27.39 -23.96
C ALA A 516 -26.73 -28.14 -22.69
N VAL A 517 -27.69 -28.30 -21.77
CA VAL A 517 -27.60 -29.08 -20.54
C VAL A 517 -27.68 -30.58 -20.87
N VAL A 518 -26.75 -31.39 -20.38
CA VAL A 518 -26.96 -32.83 -20.17
C VAL A 518 -26.39 -33.23 -18.81
N VAL A 519 -27.27 -33.82 -18.00
CA VAL A 519 -27.05 -34.31 -16.63
C VAL A 519 -26.47 -35.74 -16.64
N LEU A 520 -25.58 -35.97 -15.66
CA LEU A 520 -24.95 -37.19 -15.16
C LEU A 520 -25.80 -38.49 -15.18
N ALA A 521 -25.15 -39.66 -15.32
CA ALA A 521 -24.95 -40.61 -14.21
C ALA A 521 -24.26 -41.96 -14.59
N VAL A 522 -23.61 -42.54 -13.56
CA VAL A 522 -23.36 -43.98 -13.26
C VAL A 522 -21.95 -44.59 -13.52
N ALA A 523 -21.18 -44.66 -12.41
CA ALA A 523 -20.51 -45.80 -11.75
C ALA A 523 -19.66 -46.85 -12.51
N GLY A 524 -18.55 -47.27 -11.86
CA GLY A 524 -18.10 -48.68 -11.88
C GLY A 524 -16.60 -48.97 -11.94
N ILE A 525 -15.95 -49.09 -10.77
CA ILE A 525 -15.01 -50.13 -10.28
C ILE A 525 -14.12 -50.93 -11.28
N ALA A 526 -12.83 -51.07 -10.88
CA ALA A 526 -11.85 -52.18 -11.05
C ALA A 526 -10.54 -51.75 -11.77
N LEU A 527 -9.40 -51.57 -11.08
CA LEU A 527 -8.46 -52.53 -10.48
C LEU A 527 -7.67 -53.39 -11.51
N VAL A 528 -6.34 -53.42 -11.30
CA VAL A 528 -5.37 -54.50 -11.61
C VAL A 528 -4.47 -54.35 -12.86
N LEU A 529 -3.19 -54.09 -12.57
CA LEU A 529 -1.92 -54.66 -13.11
C LEU A 529 -1.75 -54.72 -14.66
N PHE A 530 -0.61 -54.39 -15.27
CA PHE A 530 0.71 -54.96 -15.04
C PHE A 530 1.80 -54.16 -15.78
N ARG A 531 3.02 -54.33 -15.27
CA ARG A 531 4.33 -53.88 -15.74
C ARG A 531 4.69 -54.20 -17.20
N ARG A 532 5.60 -53.35 -17.71
CA ARG A 532 6.72 -53.59 -18.66
C ARG A 532 6.35 -53.80 -20.15
N SER A 533 6.82 -52.90 -21.01
CA SER A 533 8.15 -53.04 -21.64
C SER A 533 8.53 -51.83 -22.49
N ARG A 534 9.84 -51.62 -22.62
CA ARG A 534 10.53 -50.57 -23.39
C ARG A 534 10.41 -50.80 -24.91
N ARG A 535 10.77 -49.73 -25.64
CA ARG A 535 11.10 -49.57 -27.08
C ARG A 535 9.89 -49.05 -27.88
N ARG A 536 9.95 -47.94 -28.59
CA ARG A 536 11.05 -47.14 -29.15
C ARG A 536 10.63 -45.68 -29.19
#